data_AF-A0A0L7L414-F1
#
_entry.id   AF-A0A0L7L414-F1
#
_cell.length_a   1.000
_cell.length_b   1.000
_cell.length_c   1.000
_cell.angle_alpha   90.00
_cell.angle_beta   90.00
_cell.angle_gamma   90.00
#
_symmetry.space_group_name_H-M   'P 1'
#
loop_
_entity.id
_entity.type
_entity.pdbx_description
1 polymer ?
#
loop_
_entity_poly.entity_id
_entity_poly.type
_entity_poly.pdbx_seq_one_letter_code
_entity_poly.pdbx_strand_id
1 'polypeptide(L)'
;MANSLRAYKDSLKSNAKLLLSEGFPEKIQVLNQLLDSHFQINKLAAIHQYHNIQLSGDEEPSRKRRPIEPSGGMSGNIHVDNSEGPTSFLPCNKKLDDLIHLVKPHIQQWIEDFNLLRMWINLLLPTLEDEAGLHLTIQKRALDKINRPDKETAEILTNTSDYFRIRADILIDYNHRIHTTTYNYLFCATT
;
A
#
# COMPACT_ATOMS: atom_id res chain seq x y z
N MET A 1 10.05 31.21 25.13
CA MET A 1 10.44 30.37 23.98
C MET A 1 11.62 29.44 24.28
N ALA A 2 12.73 29.90 24.89
CA ALA A 2 13.92 29.07 25.15
C ALA A 2 13.66 27.78 25.97
N ASN A 3 12.79 27.83 26.98
CA ASN A 3 12.45 26.64 27.79
C ASN A 3 11.67 25.57 27.01
N SER A 4 10.79 25.98 26.09
CA SER A 4 10.01 25.05 25.26
C SER A 4 10.90 24.33 24.24
N LEU A 5 11.85 25.05 23.62
CA LEU A 5 12.83 24.44 22.71
C LEU A 5 13.73 23.43 23.42
N ARG A 6 14.17 23.73 24.64
CA ARG A 6 15.00 22.81 25.43
C ARG A 6 14.22 21.54 25.80
N ALA A 7 12.99 21.69 26.30
CA ALA A 7 12.11 20.56 26.60
C ALA A 7 11.86 19.69 25.36
N TYR A 8 11.67 20.30 24.19
CA TYR A 8 11.53 19.58 22.92
C TYR A 8 12.79 18.78 22.57
N LYS A 9 13.99 19.38 22.66
CA LYS A 9 15.26 18.68 22.40
C LYS A 9 15.47 17.50 23.36
N ASP A 10 15.15 17.68 24.64
CA ASP A 10 15.29 16.65 25.65
C ASP A 10 14.30 15.50 25.42
N SER A 11 13.05 15.81 25.07
CA SER A 11 12.04 14.83 24.67
C SER A 11 12.47 14.03 23.44
N LEU A 12 12.94 14.71 22.39
CA LEU A 12 13.42 14.06 21.17
C LEU A 12 14.58 13.09 21.45
N LYS A 13 15.54 13.51 22.29
CA LYS A 13 16.65 12.65 22.72
C LYS A 13 16.18 11.44 23.52
N SER A 14 15.20 11.63 24.41
CA SER A 14 14.63 10.54 25.21
C SER A 14 13.92 9.53 24.31
N ASN A 15 13.06 10.01 23.40
CA ASN A 15 12.31 9.15 22.50
C ASN A 15 13.23 8.39 21.53
N ALA A 16 14.29 9.04 21.03
CA ALA A 16 15.26 8.37 20.16
C ALA A 16 16.00 7.25 20.87
N LYS A 17 16.38 7.46 22.14
CA LYS A 17 17.01 6.42 22.96
C LYS A 17 16.05 5.26 23.23
N LEU A 18 14.80 5.55 23.60
CA LEU A 18 13.78 4.54 23.83
C LEU A 18 13.52 3.71 22.57
N LEU A 19 13.40 4.37 21.42
CA LEU A 19 13.23 3.72 20.12
C LEU A 19 14.40 2.77 19.81
N LEU A 20 15.65 3.18 20.05
CA LEU A 20 16.82 2.33 19.78
C LEU A 20 16.97 1.16 20.76
N SER A 21 16.60 1.35 22.03
CA SER A 21 16.80 0.36 23.09
C SER A 21 15.66 -0.63 23.24
N GLU A 22 14.42 -0.20 23.00
CA GLU A 22 13.22 -0.99 23.22
C GLU A 22 12.41 -1.11 21.91
N GLY A 23 12.12 0.02 21.24
CA GLY A 23 11.23 0.05 20.08
C GLY A 23 11.68 -0.81 18.89
N PHE A 24 12.94 -0.69 18.45
CA PHE A 24 13.46 -1.48 17.34
C PHE A 24 13.60 -2.97 17.67
N PRO A 25 14.18 -3.37 18.82
CA PRO A 25 14.16 -4.78 19.23
C PRO A 25 12.76 -5.40 19.25
N GLU A 26 11.77 -4.72 19.82
CA GLU A 26 10.38 -5.19 19.83
C GLU A 26 9.81 -5.29 18.41
N LYS A 27 10.06 -4.28 17.56
CA LYS A 27 9.58 -4.27 16.18
C LYS A 27 10.16 -5.43 15.37
N ILE A 28 11.43 -5.78 15.57
CA ILE A 28 12.07 -6.93 14.91
C ILE A 28 11.34 -8.22 15.29
N GLN A 29 11.01 -8.41 16.58
CA GLN A 29 10.28 -9.59 17.02
C GLN A 29 8.89 -9.67 16.40
N VAL A 30 8.15 -8.56 16.37
CA VAL A 30 6.81 -8.48 15.75
C VAL A 30 6.87 -8.81 14.26
N LEU A 31 7.85 -8.25 13.53
CA LEU A 31 8.00 -8.51 12.09
C LEU A 31 8.42 -9.96 11.80
N ASN A 32 9.26 -10.57 12.64
CA ASN A 32 9.60 -11.99 12.51
C ASN A 32 8.37 -12.89 12.72
N GLN A 33 7.58 -12.63 13.76
CA GLN A 33 6.33 -13.36 14.00
C GLN A 33 5.35 -13.21 12.83
N LEU A 34 5.28 -12.01 12.25
CA LEU A 34 4.45 -11.74 11.09
C LEU A 34 4.89 -12.57 9.87
N LEU A 35 6.20 -12.64 9.61
CA LEU A 35 6.77 -13.46 8.53
C LEU A 35 6.45 -14.95 8.70
N ASP A 36 6.54 -15.46 9.92
CA ASP A 36 6.27 -16.87 10.24
C ASP A 36 4.78 -17.23 10.16
N SER A 37 3.89 -16.28 10.41
CA SER A 37 2.44 -16.54 10.47
C SER A 37 1.69 -16.28 9.16
N HIS A 38 2.02 -15.21 8.44
CA HIS A 38 1.21 -14.74 7.31
C HIS A 38 1.92 -14.80 5.95
N PHE A 39 3.26 -14.88 5.92
CA PHE A 39 4.05 -14.82 4.69
C PHE A 39 4.64 -16.17 4.24
N GLN A 40 4.23 -17.28 4.85
CA GLN A 40 4.62 -18.66 4.48
C GLN A 40 3.87 -19.17 3.24
N ILE A 41 3.96 -18.44 2.12
CA ILE A 41 3.30 -18.81 0.86
C ILE A 41 4.22 -19.77 0.08
N ASN A 42 4.10 -21.06 0.38
CA ASN A 42 4.92 -22.11 -0.25
C ASN A 42 4.56 -22.42 -1.71
N LYS A 43 3.38 -21.97 -2.17
CA LYS A 43 2.90 -22.15 -3.55
C LYS A 43 2.14 -20.90 -3.98
N LEU A 44 2.49 -20.34 -5.14
CA LEU A 44 1.84 -19.15 -5.69
C LEU A 44 0.33 -19.34 -5.88
N ALA A 45 -0.10 -20.56 -6.23
CA ALA A 45 -1.52 -20.90 -6.33
C ALA A 45 -2.32 -20.66 -5.02
N ALA A 46 -1.66 -20.60 -3.86
CA ALA A 46 -2.33 -20.34 -2.58
C ALA A 46 -2.84 -18.91 -2.45
N ILE A 47 -2.27 -17.94 -3.17
CA ILE A 47 -2.77 -16.56 -3.19
C ILE A 47 -3.80 -16.31 -4.30
N HIS A 48 -4.01 -17.28 -5.20
CA HIS A 48 -4.98 -17.11 -6.28
C HIS A 48 -6.42 -16.98 -5.76
N GLN A 49 -7.19 -16.09 -6.37
CA GLN A 49 -8.61 -15.87 -6.13
C GLN A 49 -9.45 -16.05 -7.40
N TYR A 50 -9.95 -17.26 -7.60
CA TYR A 50 -10.83 -17.57 -8.73
C TYR A 50 -12.12 -16.75 -8.70
N HIS A 51 -12.47 -16.15 -9.84
CA HIS A 51 -13.79 -15.57 -10.07
C HIS A 51 -14.45 -16.28 -11.22
N ASN A 52 -15.70 -16.70 -11.02
CA ASN A 52 -16.54 -17.24 -12.07
C ASN A 52 -17.16 -16.07 -12.84
N ILE A 53 -16.48 -15.61 -13.89
CA ILE A 53 -17.05 -14.62 -14.81
C ILE A 53 -18.05 -15.38 -15.67
N GLN A 54 -19.34 -15.09 -15.50
CA GLN A 54 -20.37 -15.58 -16.41
C GLN A 54 -20.10 -14.92 -17.76
N LEU A 55 -19.50 -15.67 -18.68
CA LEU A 55 -19.36 -15.27 -20.06
C LEU A 55 -20.79 -15.18 -20.60
N SER A 56 -21.26 -13.97 -20.91
CA SER A 56 -22.55 -13.76 -21.58
C SER A 56 -22.50 -14.45 -22.95
N GLY A 57 -22.83 -15.74 -22.97
CA GLY A 57 -23.06 -16.51 -24.17
C GLY A 57 -24.48 -16.24 -24.67
N ASP A 58 -24.54 -15.84 -25.95
CA ASP A 58 -25.67 -15.94 -26.86
C ASP A 58 -26.99 -15.27 -26.43
N GLU A 59 -27.22 -14.03 -26.89
CA GLU A 59 -28.56 -13.49 -26.97
C GLU A 59 -29.40 -14.29 -27.99
N GLU A 60 -30.28 -15.16 -27.49
CA GLU A 60 -31.44 -15.63 -28.24
C GLU A 60 -32.56 -14.56 -28.14
N PRO A 61 -33.18 -14.12 -29.26
CA PRO A 61 -33.94 -12.88 -29.29
C PRO A 61 -35.32 -13.04 -28.63
N SER A 62 -35.42 -12.68 -27.34
CA SER A 62 -36.69 -12.67 -26.63
C SER A 62 -37.57 -11.48 -27.01
N ARG A 63 -38.74 -11.82 -27.52
CA ARG A 63 -39.79 -10.95 -28.03
C ARG A 63 -40.47 -10.11 -26.92
N LYS A 64 -40.83 -8.87 -27.31
CA LYS A 64 -41.92 -8.00 -26.81
C LYS A 64 -41.70 -7.27 -25.46
N ARG A 65 -41.26 -6.00 -25.56
CA ARG A 65 -41.50 -4.97 -24.54
C ARG A 65 -42.90 -4.36 -24.71
N ARG A 66 -43.66 -4.20 -23.61
CA ARG A 66 -44.79 -3.26 -23.50
C ARG A 66 -44.34 -2.05 -22.66
N PRO A 67 -44.68 -0.80 -23.03
CA PRO A 67 -44.23 0.40 -22.32
C PRO A 67 -45.21 0.83 -21.22
N ILE A 68 -44.70 1.32 -20.09
CA ILE A 68 -45.47 2.11 -19.11
C ILE A 68 -44.64 3.34 -18.69
N GLU A 69 -45.34 4.48 -18.71
CA GLU A 69 -44.92 5.87 -18.53
C GLU A 69 -44.63 6.29 -17.06
N PRO A 70 -44.05 7.50 -16.83
CA PRO A 70 -43.24 7.82 -15.66
C PRO A 70 -44.05 8.50 -14.54
N SER A 71 -43.61 8.34 -13.29
CA SER A 71 -43.97 9.26 -12.20
C SER A 71 -42.77 9.47 -11.28
N GLY A 72 -42.49 10.74 -11.01
CA GLY A 72 -41.23 11.24 -10.47
C GLY A 72 -41.08 11.19 -8.95
N GLY A 73 -39.85 11.42 -8.53
CA GLY A 73 -39.45 11.61 -7.13
C GLY A 73 -37.95 11.86 -7.07
N MET A 74 -37.57 13.12 -6.92
CA MET A 74 -36.18 13.59 -6.86
C MET A 74 -35.51 13.11 -5.57
N SER A 75 -34.51 12.25 -5.67
CA SER A 75 -33.48 12.08 -4.64
C SER A 75 -32.16 11.88 -5.36
N GLY A 76 -31.14 12.64 -4.96
CA GLY A 76 -29.84 12.73 -5.63
C GLY A 76 -29.09 11.40 -5.64
N ASN A 77 -29.43 10.52 -6.57
CA ASN A 77 -28.64 9.37 -6.96
C ASN A 77 -27.74 9.78 -8.11
N ILE A 78 -26.46 9.47 -7.99
CA ILE A 78 -25.53 9.41 -9.11
C ILE A 78 -26.22 8.59 -10.20
N HIS A 79 -26.54 9.24 -11.32
CA HIS A 79 -27.11 8.58 -12.48
C HIS A 79 -26.03 7.70 -13.08
N VAL A 80 -25.98 6.45 -12.63
CA VAL A 80 -25.32 5.38 -13.39
C VAL A 80 -26.25 5.14 -14.58
N ASP A 81 -25.80 5.62 -15.74
CA ASP A 81 -26.42 5.32 -17.02
C ASP A 81 -26.44 3.79 -17.17
N ASN A 82 -27.62 3.18 -16.97
CA ASN A 82 -27.84 1.73 -17.03
C ASN A 82 -27.95 1.28 -18.50
N SER A 83 -26.95 1.62 -19.29
CA SER A 83 -26.81 1.17 -20.68
C SER A 83 -25.52 0.39 -20.85
N GLU A 84 -25.33 -0.73 -20.12
CA GLU A 84 -24.36 -1.78 -20.47
C GLU A 84 -24.41 -2.97 -19.49
N GLY A 85 -25.20 -4.00 -19.83
CA GLY A 85 -25.07 -5.39 -19.32
C GLY A 85 -24.98 -5.63 -17.79
N PRO A 86 -24.93 -6.90 -17.34
CA PRO A 86 -24.63 -7.19 -15.95
C PRO A 86 -23.11 -7.03 -15.75
N THR A 87 -22.65 -5.83 -15.40
CA THR A 87 -21.26 -5.65 -14.95
C THR A 87 -21.11 -6.36 -13.60
N SER A 88 -20.70 -7.63 -13.61
CA SER A 88 -20.33 -8.31 -12.37
C SER A 88 -19.10 -7.60 -11.80
N PHE A 89 -19.28 -6.84 -10.72
CA PHE A 89 -18.17 -6.23 -9.99
C PHE A 89 -17.19 -7.31 -9.55
N LEU A 90 -15.96 -7.25 -10.06
CA LEU A 90 -14.90 -8.19 -9.70
C LEU A 90 -14.15 -7.67 -8.47
N PRO A 91 -14.29 -8.31 -7.30
CA PRO A 91 -13.63 -7.85 -6.09
C PRO A 91 -12.10 -7.95 -6.19
N CYS A 92 -11.39 -7.18 -5.37
CA CYS A 92 -9.94 -7.30 -5.19
C CYS A 92 -9.54 -8.70 -4.70
N ASN A 93 -8.29 -9.10 -4.95
CA ASN A 93 -7.73 -10.29 -4.31
C ASN A 93 -7.66 -10.03 -2.80
N LYS A 94 -8.54 -10.68 -2.04
CA LYS A 94 -8.70 -10.47 -0.61
C LYS A 94 -7.49 -10.91 0.19
N LYS A 95 -6.82 -11.98 -0.22
CA LYS A 95 -5.60 -12.43 0.47
C LYS A 95 -4.49 -11.39 0.37
N LEU A 96 -4.27 -10.83 -0.82
CA LEU A 96 -3.28 -9.78 -1.03
C LEU A 96 -3.71 -8.47 -0.36
N ASP A 97 -4.98 -8.12 -0.46
CA ASP A 97 -5.57 -6.94 0.21
C ASP A 97 -5.35 -7.01 1.73
N ASP A 98 -5.66 -8.14 2.36
CA ASP A 98 -5.47 -8.36 3.80
C ASP A 98 -3.99 -8.29 4.20
N LEU A 99 -3.08 -8.89 3.41
CA LEU A 99 -1.64 -8.81 3.65
C LEU A 99 -1.11 -7.37 3.53
N ILE A 100 -1.59 -6.61 2.55
CA ILE A 100 -1.23 -5.19 2.37
C ILE A 100 -1.73 -4.39 3.58
N HIS A 101 -2.97 -4.58 4.02
CA HIS A 101 -3.52 -3.92 5.19
C HIS A 101 -2.75 -4.26 6.47
N LEU A 102 -2.25 -5.49 6.57
CA LEU A 102 -1.45 -5.95 7.69
C LEU A 102 -0.07 -5.29 7.74
N VAL A 103 0.61 -5.11 6.60
CA VAL A 103 1.98 -4.56 6.54
C VAL A 103 2.01 -3.03 6.54
N LYS A 104 1.03 -2.38 5.90
CA LYS A 104 0.97 -0.92 5.73
C LYS A 104 1.22 -0.10 7.03
N PRO A 105 0.61 -0.41 8.19
CA PRO A 105 0.89 0.34 9.42
C PRO A 105 2.35 0.21 9.89
N HIS A 106 3.02 -0.92 9.61
CA HIS A 106 4.43 -1.09 9.94
C HIS A 106 5.33 -0.21 9.08
N ILE A 107 4.99 -0.04 7.80
CA ILE A 107 5.69 0.87 6.89
C ILE A 107 5.52 2.33 7.34
N GLN A 108 4.31 2.73 7.75
CA GLN A 108 4.05 4.08 8.25
C GLN A 108 4.84 4.37 9.52
N GLN A 109 4.80 3.46 10.50
CA GLN A 109 5.60 3.59 11.72
C GLN A 109 7.10 3.68 11.42
N TRP A 110 7.59 2.90 10.46
CA TRP A 110 8.99 2.93 10.05
C TRP A 110 9.42 4.31 9.53
N ILE A 111 8.58 4.98 8.74
CA ILE A 111 8.85 6.36 8.30
C ILE A 111 8.94 7.31 9.50
N GLU A 112 8.00 7.21 10.44
CA GLU A 112 7.95 8.07 11.62
C GLU A 112 9.18 7.89 12.52
N ASP A 113 9.57 6.65 12.77
CA ASP A 113 10.72 6.26 13.58
C ASP A 113 12.03 6.80 12.98
N PHE A 114 12.24 6.64 11.67
CA PHE A 114 13.43 7.15 10.98
C PHE A 114 13.44 8.68 10.89
N ASN A 115 12.27 9.32 10.73
CA ASN A 115 12.15 10.78 10.81
C ASN A 115 12.57 11.29 12.20
N LEU A 116 12.14 10.62 13.28
CA LEU A 116 12.52 10.96 14.64
C LEU A 116 14.03 10.89 14.83
N LEU A 117 14.67 9.79 14.38
CA LEU A 117 16.12 9.66 14.48
C LEU A 117 16.85 10.68 13.60
N ARG A 118 16.35 10.97 12.40
CA ARG A 118 16.91 12.01 11.52
C ARG A 118 16.92 13.36 12.21
N MET A 119 15.82 13.75 12.84
CA MET A 119 15.73 15.00 13.59
C MET A 119 16.73 15.00 14.76
N TRP A 120 16.84 13.88 15.48
CA TRP A 120 17.77 13.76 16.60
C TRP A 120 19.23 13.87 16.16
N ILE A 121 19.65 13.19 15.09
CA ILE A 121 21.03 13.28 14.56
C ILE A 121 21.33 14.69 14.07
N ASN A 122 20.39 15.37 13.40
CA ASN A 122 20.60 16.74 12.95
C ASN A 122 20.82 17.72 14.11
N LEU A 123 20.23 17.49 15.29
CA LEU A 123 20.54 18.28 16.49
C LEU A 123 21.97 18.07 17.02
N LEU A 124 22.60 16.94 16.70
CA LEU A 124 23.95 16.60 17.15
C LEU A 124 25.03 17.10 16.19
N LEU A 125 24.67 17.51 14.97
CA LEU A 125 25.61 18.06 14.00
C LEU A 125 26.07 19.46 14.44
N PRO A 126 27.38 19.70 14.58
CA PRO A 126 27.90 21.02 14.91
C PRO A 126 27.68 22.02 13.76
N THR A 127 27.51 23.30 14.12
CA THR A 127 27.49 24.42 13.17
C THR A 127 28.90 24.66 12.63
N LEU A 128 29.09 24.34 11.35
CA LEU A 128 30.23 24.62 10.46
C LEU A 128 31.31 25.58 11.02
N GLU A 129 32.22 25.06 11.86
CA GLU A 129 33.50 25.71 12.15
C GLU A 129 34.61 24.66 12.03
N ASP A 130 35.70 25.08 11.41
CA ASP A 130 36.68 24.27 10.68
C ASP A 130 37.39 23.20 11.52
N GLU A 131 37.06 21.94 11.22
CA GLU A 131 37.93 20.85 10.77
C GLU A 131 37.11 19.56 10.87
N ALA A 132 37.00 18.79 9.77
CA ALA A 132 36.16 17.59 9.72
C ALA A 132 36.77 16.44 10.52
N GLY A 133 36.73 16.55 11.85
CA GLY A 133 37.15 15.50 12.75
C GLY A 133 36.39 14.20 12.50
N LEU A 134 37.00 13.08 12.88
CA LEU A 134 36.43 11.72 12.75
C LEU A 134 34.97 11.65 13.22
N HIS A 135 34.64 12.35 14.31
CA HIS A 135 33.30 12.44 14.88
C HIS A 135 32.25 12.99 13.90
N LEU A 136 32.56 14.07 13.18
CA LEU A 136 31.65 14.66 12.19
C LEU A 136 31.44 13.70 11.00
N THR A 137 32.50 13.02 10.57
CA THR A 137 32.42 12.01 9.50
C THR A 137 31.54 10.82 9.90
N ILE A 138 31.67 10.35 11.14
CA ILE A 138 30.83 9.26 11.67
C ILE A 138 29.36 9.69 11.74
N GLN A 139 29.08 10.91 12.25
CA GLN A 139 27.71 11.44 12.34
C GLN A 139 27.07 11.62 10.96
N LYS A 140 27.81 12.17 9.98
CA LYS A 140 27.33 12.28 8.59
C LYS A 140 27.02 10.91 7.98
N ARG A 141 27.91 9.93 8.16
CA ARG A 141 27.67 8.55 7.69
C ARG A 141 26.45 7.91 8.36
N ALA A 142 26.23 8.15 9.65
CA ALA A 142 25.05 7.67 10.36
C ALA A 142 23.77 8.31 9.79
N LEU A 143 23.80 9.62 9.52
CA LEU A 143 22.69 10.33 8.89
C LEU A 143 22.38 9.77 7.49
N ASP A 144 23.39 9.48 6.67
CA ASP A 144 23.20 8.87 5.35
C ASP A 144 22.49 7.50 5.44
N LYS A 145 22.84 6.70 6.46
CA LYS A 145 22.17 5.41 6.69
C LYS A 145 20.70 5.58 7.10
N ILE A 146 20.38 6.60 7.89
CA ILE A 146 19.02 6.92 8.32
C ILE A 146 18.17 7.51 7.18
N ASN A 147 18.79 8.10 6.15
CA ASN A 147 18.06 8.61 4.99
C ASN A 147 17.70 7.52 3.96
N ARG A 148 18.41 6.39 3.98
CA ARG A 148 18.21 5.31 3.00
C ARG A 148 16.78 4.75 2.95
N PRO A 149 16.09 4.52 4.09
CA PRO A 149 14.77 3.87 4.04
C PRO A 149 13.66 4.69 3.41
N ASP A 150 13.81 6.00 3.20
CA ASP A 150 12.81 6.82 2.50
C ASP A 150 12.60 6.31 1.07
N LYS A 151 13.70 6.05 0.36
CA LYS A 151 13.65 5.59 -1.03
C LYS A 151 13.03 4.20 -1.12
N GLU A 152 13.47 3.28 -0.26
CA GLU A 152 12.97 1.90 -0.22
C GLU A 152 11.48 1.88 0.14
N THR A 153 11.05 2.73 1.07
CA THR A 153 9.64 2.83 1.45
C THR A 153 8.78 3.42 0.34
N ALA A 154 9.25 4.47 -0.32
CA ALA A 154 8.54 5.07 -1.45
C ALA A 154 8.35 4.05 -2.59
N GLU A 155 9.36 3.23 -2.86
CA GLU A 155 9.29 2.14 -3.83
C GLU A 155 8.25 1.09 -3.44
N ILE A 156 8.24 0.64 -2.18
CA ILE A 156 7.24 -0.33 -1.68
C ILE A 156 5.80 0.21 -1.82
N LEU A 157 5.57 1.48 -1.45
CA LEU A 157 4.24 2.10 -1.55
C LEU A 157 3.81 2.30 -3.01
N THR A 158 4.75 2.60 -3.91
CA THR A 158 4.51 2.70 -5.35
C THR A 158 4.14 1.35 -5.93
N ASN A 159 4.93 0.30 -5.64
CA ASN A 159 4.66 -1.07 -6.08
C ASN A 159 3.31 -1.58 -5.57
N THR A 160 2.95 -1.25 -4.33
CA THR A 160 1.63 -1.58 -3.77
C THR A 160 0.50 -0.92 -4.56
N SER A 161 0.66 0.35 -4.92
CA SER A 161 -0.34 1.09 -5.71
C SER A 161 -0.43 0.59 -7.16
N ASP A 162 0.72 0.29 -7.76
CA ASP A 162 0.83 -0.24 -9.12
C ASP A 162 0.17 -1.61 -9.25
N TYR A 163 0.24 -2.47 -8.23
CA TYR A 163 -0.50 -3.73 -8.21
C TYR A 163 -2.00 -3.51 -8.48
N PHE A 164 -2.64 -2.60 -7.74
CA PHE A 164 -4.07 -2.32 -7.91
C PHE A 164 -4.38 -1.70 -9.27
N ARG A 165 -3.54 -0.78 -9.74
CA ARG A 165 -3.69 -0.14 -11.04
C ARG A 165 -3.59 -1.14 -12.19
N ILE A 166 -2.52 -1.93 -12.23
CA ILE A 166 -2.28 -2.94 -13.27
C ILE A 166 -3.40 -3.98 -13.26
N ARG A 167 -3.85 -4.40 -12.07
CA ARG A 167 -4.99 -5.33 -11.96
C ARG A 167 -6.26 -4.71 -12.56
N ALA A 168 -6.57 -3.46 -12.22
CA ALA A 168 -7.74 -2.78 -12.77
C ALA A 168 -7.67 -2.68 -14.30
N ASP A 169 -6.51 -2.30 -14.86
CA ASP A 169 -6.28 -2.22 -16.30
C ASP A 169 -6.53 -3.58 -16.98
N ILE A 170 -6.02 -4.68 -16.40
CA ILE A 170 -6.25 -6.04 -16.91
C ILE A 170 -7.73 -6.44 -16.87
N LEU A 171 -8.46 -6.07 -15.82
CA LEU A 171 -9.89 -6.36 -15.70
C LEU A 171 -10.73 -5.57 -16.70
N ILE A 172 -10.38 -4.31 -16.95
CA ILE A 172 -11.01 -3.48 -17.97
C ILE A 172 -10.78 -4.12 -19.34
N ASP A 173 -9.53 -4.43 -19.69
CA ASP A 173 -9.20 -5.06 -20.96
C ASP A 173 -9.90 -6.41 -21.15
N TYR A 174 -9.98 -7.22 -20.08
CA TYR A 174 -10.67 -8.50 -20.09
C TYR A 174 -12.16 -8.33 -20.45
N ASN A 175 -12.86 -7.41 -19.79
CA ASN A 175 -14.27 -7.13 -20.07
C ASN A 175 -14.51 -6.64 -21.51
N HIS A 176 -13.54 -5.92 -22.09
CA HIS A 176 -13.65 -5.47 -23.49
C HIS A 176 -13.30 -6.57 -24.50
N ARG A 177 -12.57 -7.63 -24.11
CA ARG A 177 -11.95 -8.62 -25.01
C ARG A 177 -12.23 -10.08 -24.61
N ILE A 178 -13.44 -10.34 -24.11
CA ILE A 178 -13.92 -11.60 -23.51
C ILE A 178 -13.55 -12.88 -24.32
N HIS A 179 -13.32 -12.79 -25.62
CA HIS A 179 -13.02 -13.93 -26.50
C HIS A 179 -11.53 -14.28 -26.69
N THR A 180 -10.58 -13.62 -26.01
CA THR A 180 -9.13 -13.83 -26.26
C THR A 180 -8.43 -14.64 -25.16
N THR A 181 -7.87 -15.80 -25.54
CA THR A 181 -7.21 -16.77 -24.64
C THR A 181 -6.08 -16.17 -23.79
N THR A 182 -5.37 -15.17 -24.29
CA THR A 182 -4.26 -14.49 -23.58
C THR A 182 -4.72 -13.80 -22.29
N TYR A 183 -5.92 -13.22 -22.28
CA TYR A 183 -6.44 -12.51 -21.11
C TYR A 183 -6.94 -13.48 -20.03
N ASN A 184 -7.36 -14.69 -20.39
CA ASN A 184 -7.65 -15.75 -19.41
C ASN A 184 -6.40 -16.16 -18.62
N TYR A 185 -5.22 -16.19 -19.25
CA TYR A 185 -3.95 -16.50 -18.56
C TYR A 185 -3.46 -15.33 -17.67
N LEU A 186 -3.56 -14.08 -18.15
CA LEU A 186 -3.24 -12.89 -17.36
C LEU A 186 -4.18 -12.70 -16.16
N PHE A 187 -5.46 -12.99 -16.34
CA PHE A 187 -6.44 -13.01 -15.26
C PHE A 187 -6.05 -14.05 -14.21
N CYS A 188 -5.82 -15.31 -14.60
CA CYS A 188 -5.41 -16.38 -13.67
C CYS A 188 -4.06 -16.12 -12.98
N ALA A 189 -3.16 -15.33 -13.56
CA ALA A 189 -1.86 -14.98 -12.99
C ALA A 189 -1.90 -13.76 -12.05
N THR A 190 -2.96 -12.93 -12.12
CA THR A 190 -3.14 -11.72 -11.30
C THR A 190 -4.26 -11.84 -10.26
N THR A 191 -5.11 -12.86 -10.42
CA THR A 191 -6.04 -13.32 -9.39
C THR A 191 -5.41 -14.34 -8.50
#